data_AF-A0A8J7LCI7-F1
#
_entry.id   AF-A0A8J7LCI7-F1
#
_cell.length_a   1.000
_cell.length_b   1.000
_cell.length_c   1.000
_cell.angle_alpha   90.00
_cell.angle_beta   90.00
_cell.angle_gamma   90.00
#
_symmetry.space_group_name_H-M   'P 1'
#
loop_
_entity.id
_entity.type
_entity.pdbx_description
1 polymer ?
#
loop_
_entity_poly.entity_id
_entity_poly.type
_entity_poly.pdbx_seq_one_letter_code
_entity_poly.pdbx_strand_id
1 'polypeptide(L)'
;MLANRLQKTFFAAATALSILPGLAQVAQAESNSDVYGAIAYSRSTKVYTSATASSRQEAERSALYNCQRQSRAKDCSVPLWFKNAWGALAVGSNGAYGTGWGYDTNHPTRGRAIAGRYALQTCKNYGGVSCRVIFAREARYQTIDNGTVLVPANN
;
A
#
# COMPACT_ATOMS: atom_id res chain seq x y z
N MET A 1 49.67 -42.39 -30.50
CA MET A 1 51.13 -42.33 -30.24
C MET A 1 51.36 -41.45 -29.02
N LEU A 2 52.10 -42.01 -28.05
CA LEU A 2 52.82 -41.37 -26.93
C LEU A 2 52.01 -40.66 -25.82
N ALA A 3 51.75 -41.47 -24.79
CA ALA A 3 51.64 -41.06 -23.39
C ALA A 3 52.96 -40.46 -22.85
N ASN A 4 52.86 -39.53 -21.90
CA ASN A 4 53.91 -39.13 -20.96
C ASN A 4 53.25 -38.11 -19.98
N ARG A 5 53.33 -38.17 -18.65
CA ARG A 5 54.06 -39.02 -17.72
C ARG A 5 53.38 -38.85 -16.36
N LEU A 6 53.19 -39.95 -15.66
CA LEU A 6 52.73 -40.03 -14.28
C LEU A 6 53.92 -39.75 -13.32
N GLN A 7 53.58 -39.39 -12.08
CA GLN A 7 54.40 -39.39 -10.86
C GLN A 7 55.15 -38.09 -10.52
N LYS A 8 54.76 -37.44 -9.42
CA LYS A 8 55.26 -37.81 -8.07
C LYS A 8 54.42 -37.14 -6.98
N THR A 9 53.82 -37.97 -6.14
CA THR A 9 53.22 -37.61 -4.86
C THR A 9 54.31 -37.26 -3.85
N PHE A 10 54.18 -36.10 -3.20
CA PHE A 10 54.75 -35.86 -1.87
C PHE A 10 53.58 -35.52 -0.94
N PHE A 11 53.32 -36.41 0.01
CA PHE A 11 52.49 -36.14 1.18
C PHE A 11 53.31 -35.30 2.15
N ALA A 12 52.81 -34.12 2.54
CA ALA A 12 53.07 -33.53 3.85
C ALA A 12 51.91 -32.61 4.19
N ALA A 13 51.08 -33.05 5.14
CA ALA A 13 50.03 -32.26 5.73
C ALA A 13 50.62 -31.05 6.47
N ALA A 14 50.18 -29.85 6.12
CA ALA A 14 50.20 -28.71 7.01
C ALA A 14 48.76 -28.19 7.11
N THR A 15 48.10 -28.61 8.18
CA THR A 15 46.80 -28.13 8.63
C THR A 15 46.86 -26.62 8.88
N ALA A 16 46.33 -25.83 7.96
CA ALA A 16 45.84 -24.49 8.27
C ALA A 16 44.31 -24.55 8.20
N LEU A 17 43.68 -24.70 9.37
CA LEU A 17 42.25 -24.59 9.56
C LEU A 17 41.83 -23.17 9.12
N SER A 18 41.31 -23.05 7.90
CA SER A 18 40.67 -21.84 7.41
C SER A 18 39.31 -21.70 8.10
N ILE A 19 39.30 -21.21 9.34
CA ILE A 19 38.09 -20.81 10.04
C ILE A 19 37.75 -19.40 9.57
N LEU A 20 37.06 -19.29 8.44
CA LEU A 20 36.27 -18.11 8.13
C LEU A 20 34.90 -18.35 8.79
N PRO A 21 34.61 -17.78 9.99
CA PRO A 21 33.23 -17.77 10.46
C PRO A 21 32.43 -16.97 9.43
N GLY A 22 31.60 -17.69 8.68
CA GLY A 22 30.71 -17.12 7.68
C GLY A 22 29.90 -16.00 8.32
N LEU A 23 29.89 -14.85 7.69
CA LEU A 23 28.91 -13.80 7.98
C LEU A 23 27.54 -14.41 7.68
N ALA A 24 26.88 -14.93 8.71
CA ALA A 24 25.47 -15.24 8.66
C ALA A 24 24.75 -13.91 8.41
N GLN A 25 24.44 -13.64 7.15
CA GLN A 25 23.52 -12.57 6.77
C GLN A 25 22.17 -12.94 7.37
N VAL A 26 21.90 -12.45 8.58
CA VAL A 26 20.56 -12.41 9.15
C VAL A 26 19.76 -11.54 8.20
N ALA A 27 19.02 -12.16 7.27
CA ALA A 27 18.04 -11.46 6.47
C ALA A 27 17.00 -10.91 7.45
N GLN A 28 17.11 -9.61 7.77
CA GLN A 28 16.11 -8.93 8.56
C GLN A 28 14.85 -8.91 7.70
N ALA A 29 13.86 -9.73 8.05
CA ALA A 29 12.52 -9.58 7.49
C ALA A 29 12.03 -8.20 7.91
N GLU A 30 12.02 -7.24 6.99
CA GLU A 30 11.36 -5.96 7.19
C GLU A 30 9.87 -6.23 7.44
N SER A 31 9.47 -6.20 8.71
CA SER A 31 8.05 -6.21 9.05
C SER A 31 7.53 -4.82 8.70
N ASN A 32 6.90 -4.70 7.53
CA ASN A 32 6.20 -3.48 7.17
C ASN A 32 5.03 -3.33 8.15
N SER A 33 5.05 -2.28 8.96
CA SER A 33 3.97 -1.98 9.89
C SER A 33 2.67 -1.75 9.11
N ASP A 34 1.56 -2.26 9.65
CA ASP A 34 0.25 -2.08 9.05
C ASP A 34 -0.12 -0.59 9.01
N VAL A 35 -0.41 -0.08 7.81
CA VAL A 35 -0.91 1.27 7.57
C VAL A 35 -2.35 1.19 7.09
N TYR A 36 -3.22 1.93 7.76
CA TYR A 36 -4.64 2.02 7.45
C TYR A 36 -4.93 3.33 6.75
N GLY A 37 -5.78 3.28 5.75
CA GLY A 37 -6.34 4.45 5.08
C GLY A 37 -7.85 4.47 5.21
N ALA A 38 -8.44 5.66 5.20
CA ALA A 38 -9.88 5.84 5.14
C ALA A 38 -10.24 7.00 4.20
N ILE A 39 -11.39 6.89 3.53
CA ILE A 39 -11.99 7.95 2.72
C ILE A 39 -13.33 8.32 3.35
N ALA A 40 -13.51 9.60 3.64
CA ALA A 40 -14.79 10.16 4.03
C ALA A 40 -15.42 10.96 2.88
N TYR A 41 -16.75 10.98 2.81
CA TYR A 41 -17.49 11.63 1.74
C TYR A 41 -18.81 12.22 2.25
N SER A 42 -19.13 13.44 1.84
CA SER A 42 -20.43 14.09 2.00
C SER A 42 -21.17 14.06 0.66
N ARG A 43 -22.34 13.42 0.62
CA ARG A 43 -23.12 13.29 -0.61
C ARG A 43 -23.74 14.61 -1.05
N SER A 44 -24.14 15.44 -0.09
CA SER A 44 -24.79 16.74 -0.31
C SER A 44 -23.82 17.77 -0.86
N THR A 45 -22.58 17.82 -0.35
CA THR A 45 -21.58 18.83 -0.76
C THR A 45 -20.55 18.32 -1.76
N LYS A 46 -20.50 17.00 -2.02
CA LYS A 46 -19.49 16.32 -2.83
C LYS A 46 -18.06 16.41 -2.30
N VAL A 47 -17.87 16.96 -1.10
CA VAL A 47 -16.56 16.98 -0.43
C VAL A 47 -16.16 15.56 -0.05
N TYR A 48 -14.93 15.20 -0.37
CA TYR A 48 -14.28 13.98 0.10
C TYR A 48 -12.96 14.34 0.79
N THR A 49 -12.59 13.55 1.78
CA THR A 49 -11.31 13.66 2.48
C THR A 49 -10.74 12.27 2.71
N SER A 50 -9.47 12.20 3.07
CA SER A 50 -8.85 10.93 3.46
C SER A 50 -7.85 11.13 4.59
N ALA A 51 -7.54 10.05 5.29
CA ALA A 51 -6.47 10.03 6.28
C ALA A 51 -5.77 8.67 6.26
N THR A 52 -4.54 8.64 6.75
CA THR A 52 -3.78 7.41 7.02
C THR A 52 -3.33 7.39 8.48
N ALA A 53 -3.30 6.21 9.09
CA ALA A 53 -2.87 6.02 10.48
C ALA A 53 -2.35 4.59 10.70
N SER A 54 -1.72 4.36 11.86
CA SER A 54 -1.30 3.02 12.31
C SER A 54 -2.47 2.17 12.83
N SER A 55 -3.67 2.74 12.95
CA SER A 55 -4.90 2.02 13.30
C SER A 55 -6.06 2.40 12.38
N ARG A 56 -6.96 1.45 12.14
CA ARG A 56 -8.20 1.69 11.39
C ARG A 56 -9.04 2.81 12.01
N GLN A 57 -9.27 2.75 13.32
CA GLN A 57 -10.13 3.69 14.04
C GLN A 57 -9.63 5.13 13.90
N GLU A 58 -8.32 5.35 14.00
CA GLU A 58 -7.74 6.68 13.84
C GLU A 58 -7.86 7.18 12.40
N ALA A 59 -7.62 6.33 11.40
CA ALA A 59 -7.80 6.70 10.01
C ALA A 59 -9.25 7.12 9.70
N GLU A 60 -10.22 6.31 10.13
CA GLU A 60 -11.65 6.61 9.95
C GLU A 60 -12.06 7.91 10.67
N ARG A 61 -11.65 8.07 11.95
CA ARG A 61 -11.95 9.28 12.74
C ARG A 61 -11.37 10.55 12.11
N SER A 62 -10.11 10.50 11.67
CA SER A 62 -9.42 11.65 11.08
C SER A 62 -10.02 12.03 9.72
N ALA A 63 -10.32 11.04 8.87
CA ALA A 63 -10.99 11.29 7.59
C ALA A 63 -12.37 11.93 7.82
N LEU A 64 -13.17 11.37 8.74
CA LEU A 64 -14.50 11.89 9.07
C LEU A 64 -14.44 13.32 9.61
N TYR A 65 -13.54 13.58 10.56
CA TYR A 65 -13.33 14.91 11.14
C TYR A 65 -12.97 15.95 10.07
N ASN A 66 -12.06 15.59 9.15
CA ASN A 66 -11.68 16.47 8.04
C ASN A 66 -12.87 16.74 7.11
N CYS A 67 -13.67 15.71 6.79
CA CYS A 67 -14.87 15.88 5.96
C CYS A 67 -15.86 16.85 6.61
N GLN A 68 -16.15 16.67 7.90
CA GLN A 68 -17.11 17.51 8.63
C GLN A 68 -16.63 18.97 8.68
N ARG A 69 -15.33 19.20 8.89
CA ARG A 69 -14.74 20.55 8.89
C ARG A 69 -14.77 21.21 7.51
N GLN A 70 -14.42 20.46 6.47
CA GLN A 70 -14.30 21.00 5.12
C GLN A 70 -15.66 21.21 4.46
N SER A 71 -16.58 20.25 4.61
CA SER A 71 -17.92 20.34 4.01
C SER A 71 -18.89 21.20 4.81
N ARG A 72 -18.67 21.36 6.12
CA ARG A 72 -19.66 21.87 7.09
C ARG A 72 -20.98 21.08 7.08
N ALA A 73 -20.99 19.88 6.50
CA ALA A 73 -22.17 19.05 6.35
C ALA A 73 -22.28 18.02 7.48
N LYS A 74 -23.52 17.64 7.79
CA LYS A 74 -23.83 16.60 8.79
C LYS A 74 -23.87 15.18 8.21
N ASP A 75 -23.76 15.05 6.89
CA ASP A 75 -23.90 13.78 6.15
C ASP A 75 -22.55 13.14 5.77
N CYS A 76 -21.44 13.62 6.32
CA CYS A 76 -20.15 12.96 6.15
C CYS A 76 -20.20 11.53 6.72
N SER A 77 -19.81 10.56 5.91
CA SER A 77 -19.62 9.17 6.31
C SER A 77 -18.27 8.65 5.81
N VAL A 78 -17.84 7.50 6.31
CA VAL A 78 -16.59 6.83 5.89
C VAL A 78 -16.94 5.59 5.07
N PRO A 79 -17.21 5.71 3.75
CA PRO A 79 -17.62 4.58 2.92
C PRO A 79 -16.48 3.60 2.58
N LEU A 80 -15.23 3.92 2.92
CA LEU A 80 -14.11 3.02 2.70
C LEU A 80 -13.03 3.19 3.76
N TRP A 81 -12.58 2.06 4.29
CA TRP A 81 -11.27 1.91 4.93
C TRP A 81 -10.50 0.82 4.19
N PHE A 82 -9.17 0.83 4.30
CA PHE A 82 -8.28 -0.12 3.63
C PHE A 82 -6.96 -0.23 4.38
N LYS A 83 -6.23 -1.33 4.18
CA LYS A 83 -4.97 -1.64 4.87
C LYS A 83 -3.88 -2.02 3.87
N ASN A 84 -2.71 -1.38 3.94
CA ASN A 84 -1.55 -1.65 3.07
C ASN A 84 -1.88 -1.65 1.57
N ALA A 85 -2.84 -0.82 1.17
CA ALA A 85 -3.52 -0.89 -0.12
C ALA A 85 -3.86 0.51 -0.65
N TRP A 86 -4.34 0.56 -1.88
CA TRP A 86 -5.03 1.72 -2.44
C TRP A 86 -6.52 1.67 -2.09
N GLY A 87 -7.08 2.82 -1.76
CA GLY A 87 -8.53 3.05 -1.73
C GLY A 87 -8.94 4.08 -2.78
N ALA A 88 -10.12 3.92 -3.36
CA ALA A 88 -10.65 4.81 -4.39
C ALA A 88 -12.14 5.12 -4.17
N LEU A 89 -12.55 6.30 -4.67
CA LEU A 89 -13.92 6.79 -4.70
C LEU A 89 -14.29 7.16 -6.14
N ALA A 90 -15.43 6.64 -6.60
CA ALA A 90 -16.05 6.99 -7.85
C ALA A 90 -17.44 7.59 -7.63
N VAL A 91 -17.80 8.57 -8.45
CA VAL A 91 -19.08 9.27 -8.38
C VAL A 91 -19.69 9.35 -9.78
N GLY A 92 -20.99 9.07 -9.86
CA GLY A 92 -21.80 9.25 -11.06
C GLY A 92 -22.38 10.66 -11.16
N SER A 93 -22.74 11.09 -12.37
CA SER A 93 -23.35 12.41 -12.63
C SER A 93 -24.69 12.61 -11.89
N ASN A 94 -25.39 11.51 -11.57
CA ASN A 94 -26.61 11.49 -10.77
C ASN A 94 -26.36 11.44 -9.24
N GLY A 95 -25.10 11.53 -8.80
CA GLY A 95 -24.73 11.59 -7.38
C GLY A 95 -24.67 10.24 -6.66
N ALA A 96 -24.96 9.12 -7.32
CA ALA A 96 -24.58 7.81 -6.82
C ALA A 96 -23.05 7.70 -6.74
N TYR A 97 -22.55 6.86 -5.84
CA TYR A 97 -21.12 6.72 -5.63
C TYR A 97 -20.76 5.28 -5.31
N GLY A 98 -19.49 4.97 -5.45
CA GLY A 98 -18.95 3.66 -5.11
C GLY A 98 -17.50 3.76 -4.69
N THR A 99 -17.09 2.82 -3.86
CA THR A 99 -15.74 2.71 -3.36
C THR A 99 -15.12 1.37 -3.74
N GLY A 100 -13.80 1.30 -3.69
CA GLY A 100 -13.06 0.09 -3.97
C GLY A 100 -11.65 0.19 -3.41
N TRP A 101 -11.10 -0.94 -2.98
CA TRP A 101 -9.72 -1.04 -2.53
C TRP A 101 -8.95 -2.07 -3.36
N GLY A 102 -7.64 -1.93 -3.44
CA GLY A 102 -6.80 -2.80 -4.25
C GLY A 102 -5.36 -2.76 -3.81
N TYR A 103 -4.72 -3.92 -3.79
CA TYR A 103 -3.29 -4.05 -3.50
C TYR A 103 -2.65 -4.97 -4.53
N ASP A 104 -1.36 -4.76 -4.75
CA ASP A 104 -0.48 -5.68 -5.44
C ASP A 104 0.86 -5.56 -4.72
N THR A 105 1.37 -6.69 -4.23
CA THR A 105 2.65 -6.72 -3.48
C THR A 105 3.83 -6.40 -4.39
N ASN A 106 3.75 -6.80 -5.65
CA ASN A 106 4.85 -6.72 -6.61
C ASN A 106 4.80 -5.44 -7.46
N HIS A 107 3.61 -4.86 -7.66
CA HIS A 107 3.41 -3.69 -8.52
C HIS A 107 2.40 -2.70 -7.90
N PRO A 108 2.83 -1.80 -6.99
CA PRO A 108 1.94 -0.88 -6.27
C PRO A 108 0.99 -0.07 -7.18
N THR A 109 1.43 0.29 -8.38
CA THR A 109 0.62 0.99 -9.39
C THR A 109 -0.58 0.17 -9.87
N ARG A 110 -0.51 -1.16 -9.87
CA ARG A 110 -1.65 -2.03 -10.18
C ARG A 110 -2.71 -2.01 -9.08
N GLY A 111 -2.30 -1.84 -7.81
CA GLY A 111 -3.21 -1.66 -6.69
C GLY A 111 -4.17 -0.48 -6.90
N ARG A 112 -3.65 0.65 -7.39
CA ARG A 112 -4.45 1.83 -7.76
C ARG A 112 -5.50 1.51 -8.83
N ALA A 113 -5.11 0.79 -9.88
CA ALA A 113 -6.00 0.41 -10.97
C ALA A 113 -7.11 -0.54 -10.48
N ILE A 114 -6.78 -1.51 -9.61
CA ILE A 114 -7.74 -2.43 -9.00
C ILE A 114 -8.75 -1.65 -8.15
N ALA A 115 -8.28 -0.76 -7.27
CA ALA A 115 -9.13 0.07 -6.43
C ALA A 115 -10.10 0.92 -7.27
N GLY A 116 -9.59 1.59 -8.31
CA GLY A 116 -10.40 2.39 -9.23
C GLY A 116 -11.45 1.55 -9.98
N ARG A 117 -11.08 0.37 -10.46
CA ARG A 117 -12.02 -0.54 -11.15
C ARG A 117 -13.17 -0.96 -10.22
N TYR A 118 -12.87 -1.33 -8.98
CA TYR A 118 -13.91 -1.68 -8.01
C TYR A 118 -14.75 -0.47 -7.62
N ALA A 119 -14.17 0.72 -7.44
CA ALA A 119 -14.96 1.92 -7.20
C ALA A 119 -15.96 2.22 -8.33
N LEU A 120 -15.53 2.08 -9.59
CA LEU A 120 -16.41 2.23 -10.76
C LEU A 120 -17.50 1.17 -10.80
N GLN A 121 -17.17 -0.10 -10.53
CA GLN A 121 -18.13 -1.19 -10.50
C GLN A 121 -19.18 -0.98 -9.41
N THR A 122 -18.75 -0.65 -8.19
CA THR A 122 -19.63 -0.32 -7.07
C THR A 122 -20.53 0.86 -7.42
N CYS A 123 -19.99 1.93 -8.01
CA CYS A 123 -20.78 3.09 -8.41
C CYS A 123 -21.88 2.71 -9.41
N LYS A 124 -21.56 1.90 -10.42
CA LYS A 124 -22.53 1.40 -11.40
C LYS A 124 -23.59 0.49 -10.76
N ASN A 125 -23.18 -0.41 -9.87
CA ASN A 125 -24.08 -1.33 -9.17
C ASN A 125 -25.11 -0.58 -8.30
N TYR A 126 -24.75 0.59 -7.76
CA TYR A 126 -25.67 1.46 -7.03
C TYR A 126 -26.40 2.49 -7.93
N GLY A 127 -26.51 2.20 -9.24
CA GLY A 127 -27.29 3.01 -10.19
C GLY A 127 -26.59 4.27 -10.67
N GLY A 128 -25.26 4.36 -10.56
CA GLY A 128 -24.50 5.51 -11.02
C GLY A 128 -24.46 5.66 -12.54
N VAL A 129 -24.73 6.86 -13.01
CA VAL A 129 -24.64 7.26 -14.42
C VAL A 129 -23.28 7.91 -14.66
N SER A 130 -22.59 7.55 -15.75
CA SER A 130 -21.29 8.13 -16.12
C SER A 130 -20.28 8.14 -14.96
N CYS A 131 -20.19 7.05 -14.20
CA CYS A 131 -19.29 6.91 -13.06
C CYS A 131 -17.83 7.23 -13.42
N ARG A 132 -17.19 8.08 -12.63
CA ARG A 132 -15.76 8.43 -12.76
C ARG A 132 -15.07 8.30 -11.41
N VAL A 133 -13.84 7.77 -11.42
CA VAL A 133 -12.96 7.82 -10.25
C VAL A 133 -12.55 9.27 -10.05
N ILE A 134 -12.90 9.84 -8.90
CA ILE A 134 -12.57 11.24 -8.55
C ILE A 134 -11.45 11.33 -7.53
N PHE A 135 -11.16 10.21 -6.84
CA PHE A 135 -10.13 10.16 -5.82
C PHE A 135 -9.55 8.75 -5.68
N ALA A 136 -8.24 8.66 -5.47
CA ALA A 136 -7.56 7.43 -5.08
C ALA A 136 -6.32 7.76 -4.24
N ARG A 137 -6.09 7.00 -3.17
CA ARG A 137 -4.94 7.18 -2.28
C ARG A 137 -4.41 5.86 -1.76
N GLU A 138 -3.10 5.79 -1.54
CA GLU A 138 -2.42 4.66 -0.93
C GLU A 138 -2.30 4.81 0.59
N ALA A 139 -2.38 3.68 1.29
CA ALA A 139 -2.05 3.54 2.70
C ALA A 139 -0.81 2.65 2.82
N ARG A 140 0.37 3.23 2.60
CA ARG A 140 1.67 2.58 2.82
C ARG A 140 2.67 3.57 3.41
N TYR A 141 3.64 3.02 4.13
CA TYR A 141 4.87 3.71 4.50
C TYR A 141 5.66 3.99 3.22
N GLN A 142 6.18 5.20 3.02
CA GLN A 142 7.21 5.41 1.98
C GLN A 142 8.56 5.13 2.63
N THR A 143 9.31 4.20 2.03
CA THR A 143 10.73 4.03 2.33
C THR A 143 11.47 5.16 1.62
N ILE A 144 11.94 6.14 2.39
CA ILE A 144 12.88 7.15 1.91
C ILE A 144 14.24 6.75 2.47
N ASP A 145 15.07 6.09 1.65
CA ASP A 145 16.51 5.74 1.67
C ASP A 145 17.34 5.66 3.00
N ASN A 146 16.77 5.90 4.17
CA ASN A 146 17.37 5.79 5.51
C ASN A 146 16.32 5.74 6.64
N GLY A 147 15.06 5.50 6.33
CA GLY A 147 14.01 5.29 7.33
C GLY A 147 12.65 5.11 6.67
N THR A 148 11.84 4.23 7.24
CA THR A 148 10.42 4.23 6.96
C THR A 148 9.87 5.57 7.52
N VAL A 149 9.22 6.42 6.70
CA VAL A 149 8.37 7.54 7.17
C VAL A 149 6.89 7.37 6.74
N LEU A 150 5.96 7.45 7.71
CA LEU A 150 4.53 7.56 7.40
C LEU A 150 4.39 8.94 6.77
N VAL A 151 4.31 9.03 5.44
CA VAL A 151 4.06 10.31 4.79
C VAL A 151 2.63 10.71 5.17
N PRO A 152 2.46 11.74 6.05
CA PRO A 152 1.13 12.13 6.48
C PRO A 152 0.33 12.63 5.29
N ALA A 153 -0.98 12.40 5.36
CA ALA A 153 -1.97 12.87 4.40
C ALA A 153 -2.13 14.40 4.49
N ASN A 154 -1.09 15.19 4.25
CA ASN A 154 -1.20 16.63 4.42
C ASN A 154 -1.64 17.33 3.13
N ASN A 155 -2.92 17.73 3.18
CA ASN A 155 -3.62 18.89 2.60
C ASN A 155 -3.15 19.47 1.27
#